data_AF-A0AAJ0MAX5-F1
#
_entry.id   AF-A0AAJ0MAX5-F1
#
_cell.length_a   1.000
_cell.length_b   1.000
_cell.length_c   1.000
_cell.angle_alpha   90.00
_cell.angle_beta   90.00
_cell.angle_gamma   90.00
#
_symmetry.space_group_name_H-M   'P 1'
#
loop_
_entity.id
_entity.type
_entity.pdbx_description
1 polymer ?
#
loop_
_entity_poly.entity_id
_entity_poly.type
_entity_poly.pdbx_seq_one_letter_code
_entity_poly.pdbx_strand_id
1 'polypeptide(L)'
;MFGNLAHMIPAASAASGPPKDVPPPTPINFPQCYPQDRDDEAQALTSGRPPTHLTAVLQGITRPNEVTVSHLMALGTHVIPNSALANLIPDAAFIPDFSAWHALSPDEVHAKNESTRQKLNTGNLSPGCQAYLERRRELCIPNESAYRAVRRIPAPKGQGQARLGNSFEFYRHLELLSTFWDDTSKPTPPSFKSDESKNEDGSSDTSAADGSKASEKDPSDVAFYRSGAGHQMPPEYRQNIVTAFLKLVAYDYGCNVSAPRVEPRLYITSSSSSATAPRRSYFSSGCTFIFRTPTTREAARAGVVEGPLAAVSARHSTTFPPLRPAPPTPDSTSPVVAPPPTGTDRDSTMDLAREIIAALITAQHRTREGRTEKRIGEDAWWATKPRWGGGPGGPIGREVEMQSGADETIGDKDAPLPVEAATPEAPAAPVAALPRRPFSRPSSSMSSSSGAGGSAKGAKRLKKSGNHPMYDNYRMVRPPAATWDRKTQYTAIGRVPGADYDDIFIISALFHHVSVLRVRVPDKLLAVLDGEPDEPPTDGSKSWGRLEVRRSSWYDLFKAEDRVAAMQLVWSMMAFLMRDVEGEKAGDGEDDVKMTDA
;
A
#
# COMPACT_ATOMS: atom_id res chain seq x y z
N MET A 1 18.67 5.25 27.43
CA MET A 1 19.31 3.94 27.66
C MET A 1 18.21 2.93 27.96
N PHE A 2 17.84 2.08 27.00
CA PHE A 2 17.12 0.83 27.22
C PHE A 2 17.56 -0.10 26.10
N GLY A 3 18.38 -1.10 26.43
CA GLY A 3 19.03 -1.98 25.45
C GLY A 3 18.35 -3.33 25.33
N ASN A 4 18.62 -4.00 24.19
CA ASN A 4 18.53 -5.43 23.94
C ASN A 4 17.69 -6.29 24.90
N LEU A 5 16.45 -6.56 24.53
CA LEU A 5 15.71 -7.77 24.96
C LEU A 5 15.99 -9.00 24.07
N ALA A 6 17.02 -8.94 23.23
CA ALA A 6 17.40 -9.99 22.27
C ALA A 6 18.09 -11.23 22.90
N HIS A 7 18.00 -11.41 24.23
CA HIS A 7 18.70 -12.46 24.98
C HIS A 7 17.78 -13.37 25.81
N MET A 8 16.47 -13.37 25.53
CA MET A 8 15.51 -14.31 26.12
C MET A 8 14.77 -15.13 25.05
N ILE A 9 15.52 -15.77 24.17
CA ILE A 9 15.07 -16.99 23.47
C ILE A 9 15.84 -18.14 24.10
N PRO A 10 15.18 -19.14 24.74
CA PRO A 10 15.89 -20.29 25.27
C PRO A 10 16.61 -21.04 24.15
N ALA A 11 17.88 -21.40 24.35
CA ALA A 11 18.56 -22.32 23.47
C ALA A 11 17.85 -23.68 23.55
N ALA A 12 17.08 -24.04 22.52
CA ALA A 12 16.39 -25.30 22.47
C ALA A 12 17.41 -26.44 22.51
N SER A 13 17.26 -27.34 23.49
CA SER A 13 18.06 -28.57 23.57
C SER A 13 17.82 -29.42 22.32
N ALA A 14 18.87 -30.05 21.80
CA ALA A 14 18.81 -30.86 20.59
C ALA A 14 18.06 -32.17 20.83
N ALA A 15 16.72 -32.14 20.74
CA ALA A 15 15.90 -33.33 20.64
C ALA A 15 16.03 -33.93 19.23
N SER A 16 16.23 -35.25 19.14
CA SER A 16 16.37 -35.99 17.88
C SER A 16 15.02 -36.26 17.21
N GLY A 17 14.39 -35.20 16.70
CA GLY A 17 13.16 -35.26 15.90
C GLY A 17 12.41 -33.92 15.89
N PRO A 18 11.39 -33.75 15.03
CA PRO A 18 10.47 -32.64 15.18
C PRO A 18 9.82 -32.68 16.56
N PRO A 19 9.72 -31.55 17.29
CA PRO A 19 8.89 -31.47 18.48
C PRO A 19 7.47 -31.99 18.18
N LYS A 20 6.83 -32.65 19.16
CA LYS A 20 5.45 -33.15 19.00
C LYS A 20 4.43 -32.03 18.70
N ASP A 21 4.82 -30.79 18.96
CA ASP A 21 3.98 -29.59 18.86
C ASP A 21 4.19 -28.80 17.55
N VAL A 22 4.94 -29.33 16.56
CA VAL A 22 5.09 -28.67 15.26
C VAL A 22 3.73 -28.66 14.52
N PRO A 23 3.16 -27.50 14.18
CA PRO A 23 1.85 -27.43 13.55
C PRO A 23 1.88 -27.99 12.12
N PRO A 24 0.74 -28.55 11.64
CA PRO A 24 0.63 -29.08 10.29
C PRO A 24 0.87 -27.99 9.23
N PRO A 25 1.39 -28.35 8.05
CA PRO A 25 1.68 -27.38 7.01
C PRO A 25 0.41 -26.67 6.54
N THR A 26 0.48 -25.34 6.48
CA THR A 26 -0.59 -24.52 5.91
C THR A 26 -0.60 -24.73 4.39
N PRO A 27 -1.71 -25.22 3.78
CA PRO A 27 -1.76 -25.46 2.35
C PRO A 27 -1.52 -24.19 1.54
N ILE A 28 -0.73 -24.31 0.48
CA ILE A 28 -0.41 -23.21 -0.45
C ILE A 28 -1.27 -23.38 -1.70
N ASN A 29 -2.37 -22.64 -1.75
CA ASN A 29 -3.23 -22.52 -2.93
C ASN A 29 -3.15 -21.07 -3.44
N PHE A 30 -2.99 -20.89 -4.75
CA PHE A 30 -2.93 -19.55 -5.35
C PHE A 30 -4.30 -19.08 -5.85
N PRO A 31 -4.55 -17.75 -5.88
CA PRO A 31 -5.78 -17.17 -6.39
C PRO A 31 -6.00 -17.49 -7.87
N GLN A 32 -7.22 -17.92 -8.20
CA GLN A 32 -7.70 -18.33 -9.52
C GLN A 32 -8.86 -17.43 -9.97
N CYS A 33 -8.57 -16.14 -10.17
CA CYS A 33 -9.50 -15.21 -10.82
C CYS A 33 -8.85 -14.70 -12.10
N TYR A 34 -9.34 -15.17 -13.25
CA TYR A 34 -8.88 -14.76 -14.56
C TYR A 34 -10.05 -14.29 -15.44
N PRO A 35 -10.71 -13.17 -15.11
CA PRO A 35 -11.71 -12.57 -15.98
C PRO A 35 -11.16 -12.46 -17.41
N GLN A 36 -11.88 -13.08 -18.34
CA GLN A 36 -11.64 -12.91 -19.76
C GLN A 36 -12.71 -11.93 -20.23
N ASP A 37 -12.35 -10.66 -20.38
CA ASP A 37 -13.15 -9.76 -21.20
C ASP A 37 -13.06 -10.32 -22.62
N ARG A 38 -14.11 -11.05 -22.99
CA ARG A 38 -14.31 -11.65 -24.31
C ARG A 38 -14.93 -10.57 -25.16
N ASP A 39 -14.44 -10.41 -26.39
CA ASP A 39 -15.00 -9.49 -27.38
C ASP A 39 -16.33 -10.04 -27.96
N ASP A 40 -17.11 -10.80 -27.16
CA ASP A 40 -18.35 -11.47 -27.55
C ASP A 40 -19.53 -10.47 -27.56
N GLU A 41 -19.54 -9.69 -28.63
CA GLU A 41 -20.65 -8.98 -29.25
C GLU A 41 -21.93 -9.85 -29.38
N ALA A 42 -22.65 -10.10 -28.28
CA ALA A 42 -23.94 -10.80 -28.35
C ALA A 42 -24.92 -10.48 -27.20
N GLN A 43 -24.48 -10.58 -25.94
CA GLN A 43 -25.43 -10.67 -24.81
C GLN A 43 -25.98 -9.32 -24.30
N ALA A 44 -25.30 -8.20 -24.58
CA ALA A 44 -25.80 -6.87 -24.22
C ALA A 44 -27.10 -6.54 -24.98
N LEU A 45 -27.11 -6.79 -26.30
CA LEU A 45 -28.22 -6.53 -27.21
C LEU A 45 -29.50 -7.32 -26.87
N THR A 46 -29.38 -8.47 -26.20
CA THR A 46 -30.54 -9.31 -25.83
C THR A 46 -31.26 -8.91 -24.54
N SER A 47 -30.71 -7.98 -23.75
CA SER A 47 -31.18 -7.75 -22.37
C SER A 47 -32.18 -6.60 -22.17
N GLY A 48 -32.34 -5.71 -23.16
CA GLY A 48 -33.28 -4.58 -23.12
C GLY A 48 -33.09 -3.57 -21.97
N ARG A 49 -32.04 -3.73 -21.17
CA ARG A 49 -31.75 -2.89 -20.00
C ARG A 49 -30.85 -1.72 -20.43
N PRO A 50 -31.14 -0.47 -20.01
CA PRO A 50 -30.25 0.64 -20.31
C PRO A 50 -28.85 0.37 -19.71
N PRO A 51 -27.76 0.71 -20.43
CA PRO A 51 -26.41 0.50 -19.94
C PRO A 51 -26.20 1.34 -18.66
N THR A 52 -25.90 0.65 -17.55
CA THR A 52 -25.60 1.32 -16.28
C THR A 52 -24.17 1.86 -16.31
N HIS A 53 -24.02 3.19 -16.22
CA HIS A 53 -22.74 3.89 -16.13
C HIS A 53 -21.75 3.18 -15.18
N LEU A 54 -20.51 3.01 -15.60
CA LEU A 54 -19.44 2.33 -14.86
C LEU A 54 -19.29 2.92 -13.45
N THR A 55 -19.28 4.25 -13.34
CA THR A 55 -19.14 4.94 -12.05
C THR A 55 -20.28 4.58 -11.10
N ALA A 56 -21.51 4.38 -11.61
CA ALA A 56 -22.66 4.00 -10.81
C ALA A 56 -22.60 2.53 -10.37
N VAL A 57 -22.12 1.63 -11.24
CA VAL A 57 -21.87 0.21 -10.89
C VAL A 57 -20.84 0.12 -9.76
N LEU A 58 -19.72 0.83 -9.88
CA LEU A 58 -18.67 0.84 -8.85
C LEU A 58 -19.12 1.54 -7.56
N GLN A 59 -19.86 2.65 -7.65
CA GLN A 59 -20.42 3.35 -6.48
C GLN A 59 -21.54 2.59 -5.76
N GLY A 60 -22.05 1.50 -6.36
CA GLY A 60 -22.97 0.56 -5.72
C GLY A 60 -22.29 -0.39 -4.72
N ILE A 61 -20.97 -0.55 -4.80
CA ILE A 61 -20.20 -1.41 -3.88
C ILE A 61 -20.02 -0.67 -2.55
N THR A 62 -20.70 -1.14 -1.50
CA THR A 62 -20.64 -0.55 -0.15
C THR A 62 -19.70 -1.32 0.79
N ARG A 63 -19.49 -2.61 0.55
CA ARG A 63 -18.64 -3.49 1.36
C ARG A 63 -17.66 -4.27 0.48
N PRO A 64 -16.41 -4.52 0.92
CA PRO A 64 -15.43 -5.27 0.13
C PRO A 64 -15.86 -6.68 -0.31
N ASN A 65 -16.76 -7.32 0.44
CA ASN A 65 -17.29 -8.66 0.13
C ASN A 65 -18.42 -8.66 -0.92
N GLU A 66 -18.91 -7.50 -1.35
CA GLU A 66 -19.89 -7.34 -2.44
C GLU A 66 -19.23 -7.37 -3.83
N VAL A 67 -17.89 -7.32 -3.90
CA VAL A 67 -17.14 -7.43 -5.16
C VAL A 67 -17.32 -8.82 -5.77
N THR A 68 -17.60 -8.85 -7.07
CA THR A 68 -17.83 -10.06 -7.88
C THR A 68 -17.11 -9.93 -9.21
N VAL A 69 -17.00 -11.04 -9.96
CA VAL A 69 -16.42 -11.03 -11.31
C VAL A 69 -17.16 -10.06 -12.25
N SER A 70 -18.48 -9.85 -12.11
CA SER A 70 -19.22 -8.89 -12.93
C SER A 70 -18.76 -7.44 -12.74
N HIS A 71 -18.28 -7.06 -11.56
CA HIS A 71 -17.69 -5.73 -11.33
C HIS A 71 -16.33 -5.59 -12.03
N LEU A 72 -15.53 -6.67 -12.07
CA LEU A 72 -14.24 -6.70 -12.79
C LEU A 72 -14.45 -6.69 -14.31
N MET A 73 -15.46 -7.41 -14.82
CA MET A 73 -15.88 -7.38 -16.22
C MET A 73 -16.46 -6.02 -16.63
N ALA A 74 -17.19 -5.34 -15.74
CA ALA A 74 -17.63 -3.96 -15.96
C ALA A 74 -16.44 -3.00 -16.13
N LEU A 75 -15.36 -3.17 -15.36
CA LEU A 75 -14.09 -2.44 -15.58
C LEU A 75 -13.37 -2.80 -16.89
N GLY A 76 -13.83 -3.80 -17.65
CA GLY A 76 -13.11 -4.35 -18.81
C GLY A 76 -11.84 -5.10 -18.41
N THR A 77 -11.80 -5.71 -17.22
CA THR A 77 -10.61 -6.44 -16.74
C THR A 77 -10.41 -7.71 -17.56
N HIS A 78 -9.26 -7.85 -18.20
CA HIS A 78 -8.85 -9.06 -18.91
C HIS A 78 -7.50 -9.54 -18.38
N VAL A 79 -7.43 -10.75 -17.83
CA VAL A 79 -6.22 -11.26 -17.16
C VAL A 79 -5.56 -12.38 -17.96
N ILE A 80 -4.28 -12.18 -18.30
CA ILE A 80 -3.38 -13.14 -18.94
C ILE A 80 -2.43 -13.70 -17.85
N PRO A 81 -2.67 -14.92 -17.32
CA PRO A 81 -1.81 -15.54 -16.32
C PRO A 81 -0.48 -16.04 -16.90
N ASN A 82 0.50 -16.27 -16.03
CA ASN A 82 1.79 -16.93 -16.33
C ASN A 82 2.53 -16.33 -17.54
N SER A 83 2.45 -15.01 -17.71
CA SER A 83 3.15 -14.27 -18.76
C SER A 83 4.67 -14.34 -18.56
N ALA A 84 5.38 -14.76 -19.60
CA ALA A 84 6.84 -14.71 -19.66
C ALA A 84 7.38 -13.28 -19.60
N LEU A 85 8.66 -13.12 -19.20
CA LEU A 85 9.33 -11.83 -19.01
C LEU A 85 9.19 -10.89 -20.23
N ALA A 86 9.43 -11.41 -21.44
CA ALA A 86 9.32 -10.68 -22.70
C ALA A 86 7.90 -10.18 -23.04
N ASN A 87 6.86 -10.80 -22.48
CA ASN A 87 5.47 -10.38 -22.67
C ASN A 87 5.01 -9.39 -21.57
N LEU A 88 5.70 -9.37 -20.44
CA LEU A 88 5.35 -8.57 -19.27
C LEU A 88 5.98 -7.17 -19.32
N ILE A 89 7.23 -7.04 -19.78
CA ILE A 89 7.86 -5.74 -20.06
C ILE A 89 7.33 -5.24 -21.43
N PRO A 90 6.90 -3.96 -21.57
CA PRO A 90 6.35 -3.47 -22.83
C PRO A 90 7.33 -3.45 -24.01
N ASP A 91 8.62 -3.22 -23.74
CA ASP A 91 9.69 -3.21 -24.72
C ASP A 91 10.83 -4.13 -24.28
N ALA A 92 11.14 -5.12 -25.13
CA ALA A 92 12.17 -6.11 -24.88
C ALA A 92 13.59 -5.55 -24.91
N ALA A 93 13.84 -4.37 -25.49
CA ALA A 93 15.15 -3.71 -25.48
C ALA A 93 15.64 -3.35 -24.06
N PHE A 94 14.72 -3.23 -23.09
CA PHE A 94 15.03 -2.98 -21.68
C PHE A 94 15.14 -4.26 -20.85
N ILE A 95 15.13 -5.44 -21.48
CA ILE A 95 15.42 -6.73 -20.85
C ILE A 95 16.91 -7.04 -21.10
N PRO A 96 17.78 -7.05 -20.06
CA PRO A 96 19.17 -7.42 -20.24
C PRO A 96 19.33 -8.86 -20.74
N ASP A 97 20.38 -9.12 -21.54
CA ASP A 97 20.79 -10.48 -21.88
C ASP A 97 21.44 -11.15 -20.66
N PHE A 98 20.59 -11.63 -19.76
CA PHE A 98 21.02 -12.34 -18.56
C PHE A 98 21.82 -13.60 -18.91
N SER A 99 21.49 -14.30 -20.01
CA SER A 99 22.25 -15.46 -20.49
C SER A 99 23.70 -15.11 -20.80
N ALA A 100 23.95 -14.05 -21.57
CA ALA A 100 25.30 -13.57 -21.85
C ALA A 100 26.01 -13.13 -20.57
N TRP A 101 25.32 -12.39 -19.68
CA TRP A 101 25.88 -11.97 -18.38
C TRP A 101 26.26 -13.17 -17.49
N HIS A 102 25.46 -14.25 -17.51
CA HIS A 102 25.69 -15.46 -16.73
C HIS A 102 26.93 -16.22 -17.16
N ALA A 103 27.32 -16.10 -18.44
CA ALA A 103 28.47 -16.79 -19.03
C ALA A 103 29.81 -16.03 -18.88
N LEU A 104 29.81 -14.79 -18.40
CA LEU A 104 31.02 -13.98 -18.26
C LEU A 104 31.94 -14.48 -17.13
N SER A 105 33.24 -14.53 -17.42
CA SER A 105 34.28 -14.70 -16.40
C SER A 105 34.46 -13.44 -15.54
N PRO A 106 35.03 -13.51 -14.32
CA PRO A 106 35.17 -12.35 -13.42
C PRO A 106 35.89 -11.14 -14.04
N ASP A 107 36.90 -11.38 -14.88
CA ASP A 107 37.68 -10.32 -15.53
C ASP A 107 36.87 -9.67 -16.67
N GLU A 108 36.13 -10.46 -17.45
CA GLU A 108 35.21 -9.95 -18.47
C GLU A 108 34.03 -9.17 -17.86
N VAL A 109 33.54 -9.56 -16.69
CA VAL A 109 32.49 -8.82 -15.96
C VAL A 109 32.98 -7.41 -15.65
N HIS A 110 34.21 -7.26 -15.18
CA HIS A 110 34.78 -5.95 -14.91
C HIS A 110 34.95 -5.12 -16.19
N ALA A 111 35.51 -5.73 -17.25
CA ALA A 111 35.72 -5.06 -18.53
C ALA A 111 34.42 -4.64 -19.24
N LYS A 112 33.36 -5.46 -19.16
CA LYS A 112 32.05 -5.18 -19.80
C LYS A 112 31.12 -4.33 -18.95
N ASN A 113 31.35 -4.17 -17.64
CA ASN A 113 30.41 -3.52 -16.72
C ASN A 113 29.94 -2.15 -17.21
N GLU A 114 30.85 -1.23 -17.56
CA GLU A 114 30.46 0.10 -18.02
C GLU A 114 29.64 0.08 -19.31
N SER A 115 29.97 -0.80 -20.27
CA SER A 115 29.21 -0.94 -21.52
C SER A 115 27.81 -1.53 -21.35
N THR A 116 27.54 -2.22 -20.23
CA THR A 116 26.21 -2.75 -19.90
C THR A 116 25.31 -1.77 -19.17
N ARG A 117 25.81 -0.58 -18.83
CA ARG A 117 25.03 0.46 -18.15
C ARG A 117 24.28 1.32 -19.16
N GLN A 118 23.05 1.69 -18.81
CA GLN A 118 22.21 2.60 -19.58
C GLN A 118 22.02 3.91 -18.81
N LYS A 119 21.83 5.03 -19.51
CA LYS A 119 21.47 6.30 -18.87
C LYS A 119 20.03 6.21 -18.35
N LEU A 120 19.82 6.67 -17.13
CA LEU A 120 18.50 6.76 -16.50
C LEU A 120 17.94 8.18 -16.65
N ASN A 121 16.62 8.34 -16.51
CA ASN A 121 15.94 9.64 -16.46
C ASN A 121 16.36 10.58 -15.29
N THR A 122 17.28 10.14 -14.43
CA THR A 122 17.94 10.99 -13.41
C THR A 122 19.28 11.58 -13.87
N GLY A 123 19.73 11.24 -15.09
CA GLY A 123 21.08 11.52 -15.57
C GLY A 123 22.15 10.52 -15.09
N ASN A 124 21.87 9.75 -14.03
CA ASN A 124 22.77 8.70 -13.55
C ASN A 124 22.79 7.48 -14.48
N LEU A 125 23.80 6.63 -14.34
CA LEU A 125 23.87 5.33 -15.01
C LEU A 125 23.14 4.25 -14.20
N SER A 126 22.57 3.28 -14.91
CA SER A 126 21.95 2.07 -14.34
C SER A 126 23.00 1.18 -13.64
N PRO A 127 22.57 0.22 -12.80
CA PRO A 127 23.44 -0.89 -12.44
C PRO A 127 23.78 -1.71 -13.69
N GLY A 128 25.04 -2.14 -13.79
CA GLY A 128 25.56 -2.99 -14.88
C GLY A 128 25.63 -4.47 -14.49
N CYS A 129 26.22 -5.28 -15.37
CA CYS A 129 26.32 -6.73 -15.18
C CYS A 129 27.05 -7.13 -13.89
N GLN A 130 28.02 -6.34 -13.40
CA GLN A 130 28.74 -6.66 -12.16
C GLN A 130 27.82 -6.65 -10.94
N ALA A 131 26.99 -5.61 -10.79
CA ALA A 131 26.03 -5.50 -9.69
C ALA A 131 24.97 -6.62 -9.76
N TYR A 132 24.46 -6.91 -10.96
CA TYR A 132 23.53 -8.02 -11.18
C TYR A 132 24.11 -9.36 -10.74
N LEU A 133 25.35 -9.67 -11.13
CA LEU A 133 25.99 -10.96 -10.82
C LEU A 133 26.36 -11.08 -9.33
N GLU A 134 26.65 -9.96 -8.66
CA GLU A 134 26.80 -9.91 -7.20
C GLU A 134 25.47 -10.23 -6.50
N ARG A 135 24.37 -9.53 -6.82
CA ARG A 135 23.05 -9.78 -6.21
C ARG A 135 22.54 -11.19 -6.53
N ARG A 136 22.79 -11.72 -7.73
CA ARG A 136 22.54 -13.13 -8.09
C ARG A 136 23.30 -14.08 -7.17
N ARG A 137 24.62 -13.89 -7.01
CA ARG A 137 25.47 -14.73 -6.15
C ARG A 137 24.99 -14.72 -4.70
N GLU A 138 24.62 -13.55 -4.18
CA GLU A 138 24.06 -13.38 -2.84
C GLU A 138 22.73 -14.15 -2.67
N LEU A 139 21.77 -13.99 -3.59
CA LEU A 139 20.45 -14.67 -3.52
C LEU A 139 20.51 -16.20 -3.72
N CYS A 140 21.58 -16.69 -4.34
CA CYS A 140 21.85 -18.12 -4.48
C CYS A 140 22.53 -18.76 -3.25
N ILE A 141 22.80 -18.01 -2.17
CA ILE A 141 23.36 -18.60 -0.94
C ILE A 141 22.33 -19.57 -0.33
N PRO A 142 22.75 -20.81 0.04
CA PRO A 142 21.85 -21.77 0.68
C PRO A 142 21.22 -21.24 1.96
N ASN A 143 19.92 -21.50 2.12
CA ASN A 143 19.09 -20.95 3.19
C ASN A 143 19.70 -21.20 4.58
N GLU A 144 20.16 -22.42 4.84
CA GLU A 144 20.77 -22.76 6.13
C GLU A 144 22.08 -21.99 6.40
N SER A 145 22.97 -21.89 5.40
CA SER A 145 24.21 -21.13 5.51
C SER A 145 23.93 -19.65 5.80
N ALA A 146 22.88 -19.10 5.18
CA ALA A 146 22.43 -17.74 5.43
C ALA A 146 21.79 -17.57 6.83
N TYR A 147 20.92 -18.47 7.26
CA TYR A 147 20.30 -18.42 8.59
C TYR A 147 21.35 -18.55 9.71
N ARG A 148 22.37 -19.41 9.53
CA ARG A 148 23.54 -19.48 10.43
C ARG A 148 24.25 -18.12 10.50
N ALA A 149 24.51 -17.48 9.35
CA ALA A 149 25.15 -16.17 9.31
C ALA A 149 24.31 -15.05 9.97
N VAL A 150 22.99 -15.00 9.71
CA VAL A 150 22.04 -14.07 10.36
C VAL A 150 22.04 -14.24 11.88
N ARG A 151 21.95 -15.49 12.35
CA ARG A 151 21.94 -15.85 13.78
C ARG A 151 23.33 -15.81 14.44
N ARG A 152 24.39 -15.47 13.68
CA ARG A 152 25.80 -15.46 14.11
C ARG A 152 26.29 -16.81 14.66
N ILE A 153 25.73 -17.90 14.15
CA ILE A 153 26.15 -19.28 14.43
C ILE A 153 27.35 -19.60 13.53
N PRO A 154 28.42 -20.23 14.04
CA PRO A 154 29.54 -20.68 13.23
C PRO A 154 29.12 -21.58 12.05
N ALA A 155 29.85 -21.48 10.95
CA ALA A 155 29.69 -22.39 9.82
C ALA A 155 30.08 -23.84 10.21
N PRO A 156 29.55 -24.87 9.51
CA PRO A 156 30.01 -26.24 9.67
C PRO A 156 31.53 -26.38 9.48
N LYS A 157 32.13 -27.39 10.13
CA LYS A 157 33.58 -27.65 10.06
C LYS A 157 34.02 -27.75 8.59
N GLY A 158 35.03 -26.96 8.20
CA GLY A 158 35.55 -26.93 6.82
C GLY A 158 34.84 -25.95 5.87
N GLN A 159 33.78 -25.26 6.28
CA GLN A 159 33.12 -24.23 5.49
C GLN A 159 33.39 -22.81 6.04
N GLY A 160 33.50 -21.83 5.14
CA GLY A 160 33.54 -20.42 5.52
C GLY A 160 32.16 -19.87 5.87
N GLN A 161 32.09 -18.83 6.70
CA GLN A 161 30.83 -18.14 7.00
C GLN A 161 30.28 -17.44 5.74
N ALA A 162 28.99 -17.65 5.45
CA ALA A 162 28.33 -17.04 4.30
C ALA A 162 28.36 -15.50 4.37
N ARG A 163 28.83 -14.87 3.29
CA ARG A 163 28.85 -13.41 3.15
C ARG A 163 27.57 -12.96 2.45
N LEU A 164 26.61 -12.46 3.22
CA LEU A 164 25.28 -12.09 2.71
C LEU A 164 25.26 -10.73 2.00
N GLY A 165 26.24 -9.85 2.26
CA GLY A 165 26.35 -8.57 1.58
C GLY A 165 25.05 -7.75 1.65
N ASN A 166 24.52 -7.38 0.49
CA ASN A 166 23.29 -6.59 0.36
C ASN A 166 22.05 -7.41 0.76
N SER A 167 22.03 -8.71 0.46
CA SER A 167 20.95 -9.65 0.79
C SER A 167 20.79 -9.97 2.28
N PHE A 168 21.63 -9.44 3.17
CA PHE A 168 21.53 -9.69 4.63
C PHE A 168 20.12 -9.46 5.19
N GLU A 169 19.50 -8.31 4.86
CA GLU A 169 18.14 -8.02 5.33
C GLU A 169 17.07 -8.90 4.66
N PHE A 170 17.29 -9.36 3.42
CA PHE A 170 16.39 -10.34 2.79
C PHE A 170 16.41 -11.67 3.55
N TYR A 171 17.60 -12.24 3.79
CA TYR A 171 17.74 -13.51 4.52
C TYR A 171 17.31 -13.41 5.98
N ARG A 172 17.49 -12.24 6.62
CA ARG A 172 16.97 -11.98 7.96
C ARG A 172 15.44 -12.09 8.01
N HIS A 173 14.73 -11.61 6.99
CA HIS A 173 13.28 -11.72 6.95
C HIS A 173 12.82 -13.11 6.47
N LEU A 174 13.57 -13.78 5.60
CA LEU A 174 13.31 -15.17 5.22
C LEU A 174 13.47 -16.13 6.41
N GLU A 175 14.46 -15.90 7.27
CA GLU A 175 14.66 -16.63 8.52
C GLU A 175 13.44 -16.49 9.46
N LEU A 176 12.89 -15.28 9.61
CA LEU A 176 11.65 -15.06 10.36
C LEU A 176 10.46 -15.79 9.72
N LEU A 177 10.37 -15.80 8.38
CA LEU A 177 9.32 -16.56 7.66
C LEU A 177 9.43 -18.08 7.88
N SER A 178 10.63 -18.63 8.02
CA SER A 178 10.86 -20.07 8.28
C SER A 178 10.30 -20.57 9.61
N THR A 179 9.90 -19.66 10.51
CA THR A 179 9.21 -20.02 11.76
C THR A 179 7.73 -20.38 11.53
N PHE A 180 7.14 -19.96 10.40
CA PHE A 180 5.73 -20.16 10.03
C PHE A 180 5.51 -20.98 8.74
N TRP A 181 6.53 -21.09 7.89
CA TRP A 181 6.49 -21.80 6.60
C TRP A 181 7.61 -22.83 6.53
N ASP A 182 7.36 -23.97 5.88
CA ASP A 182 8.43 -24.94 5.63
C ASP A 182 9.38 -24.41 4.54
N ASP A 183 10.67 -24.70 4.68
CA ASP A 183 11.68 -24.35 3.68
C ASP A 183 11.52 -25.27 2.46
N THR A 184 10.81 -24.80 1.44
CA THR A 184 10.49 -25.55 0.21
C THR A 184 11.70 -25.85 -0.68
N SER A 185 12.89 -25.32 -0.35
CA SER A 185 14.15 -25.74 -0.98
C SER A 185 14.63 -27.11 -0.48
N LYS A 186 14.07 -27.60 0.63
CA LYS A 186 14.37 -28.92 1.19
C LYS A 186 13.31 -29.94 0.72
N PRO A 187 13.69 -31.21 0.47
CA PRO A 187 12.71 -32.24 0.18
C PRO A 187 11.74 -32.38 1.36
N THR A 188 10.44 -32.48 1.08
CA THR A 188 9.41 -32.64 2.10
C THR A 188 9.73 -33.86 2.98
N PRO A 189 9.82 -33.71 4.32
CA PRO A 189 10.14 -34.83 5.19
C PRO A 189 9.05 -35.91 5.07
N PRO A 190 9.42 -37.20 5.08
CA PRO A 190 8.46 -38.30 4.91
C PRO A 190 7.65 -38.55 6.19
N SER A 191 6.65 -37.70 6.45
CA SER A 191 5.54 -37.94 7.37
C SER A 191 4.30 -37.16 6.92
N PHE A 192 3.12 -37.57 7.39
CA PHE A 192 1.80 -37.10 6.89
C PHE A 192 1.40 -37.59 5.48
N LYS A 193 1.60 -38.88 5.21
CA LYS A 193 0.49 -39.61 4.58
C LYS A 193 -0.62 -39.74 5.63
N SER A 194 -1.83 -39.35 5.29
CA SER A 194 -3.01 -39.63 6.09
C SER A 194 -3.21 -41.14 6.20
N ASP A 195 -3.28 -41.67 7.42
CA ASP A 195 -3.60 -43.08 7.63
C ASP A 195 -5.06 -43.35 7.22
N GLU A 196 -5.23 -43.90 6.01
CA GLU A 196 -6.41 -44.69 5.69
C GLU A 196 -6.33 -46.01 6.45
N SER A 197 -7.01 -46.05 7.59
CA SER A 197 -7.75 -47.21 8.10
C SER A 197 -7.15 -48.60 7.83
N LYS A 198 -6.40 -49.14 8.81
CA LYS A 198 -6.43 -50.58 9.10
C LYS A 198 -6.49 -50.83 10.61
N ASN A 199 -7.67 -51.24 11.07
CA ASN A 199 -7.75 -52.10 12.25
C ASN A 199 -7.30 -53.49 11.82
N GLU A 200 -6.45 -54.15 12.61
CA GLU A 200 -6.76 -55.49 13.13
C GLU A 200 -5.86 -55.81 14.33
N ASP A 201 -6.28 -56.82 15.08
CA ASP A 201 -5.92 -57.07 16.49
C ASP A 201 -4.94 -58.24 16.62
N GLY A 202 -4.27 -58.35 17.78
CA GLY A 202 -3.77 -59.64 18.26
C GLY A 202 -2.26 -59.90 18.31
N SER A 203 -1.80 -60.05 19.55
CA SER A 203 -0.77 -61.00 20.00
C SER A 203 0.72 -60.62 19.92
N SER A 204 1.43 -61.09 20.96
CA SER A 204 2.85 -60.95 21.24
C SER A 204 3.70 -62.03 20.57
N ASP A 205 4.93 -61.70 20.19
CA ASP A 205 6.09 -62.45 20.72
C ASP A 205 7.40 -61.62 20.70
N THR A 206 8.40 -62.12 21.41
CA THR A 206 9.73 -61.52 21.62
C THR A 206 10.78 -62.28 20.82
N SER A 207 11.67 -61.62 20.06
CA SER A 207 13.10 -62.03 19.96
C SER A 207 13.98 -61.16 19.04
N ALA A 208 15.25 -61.05 19.48
CA ALA A 208 16.50 -61.02 18.70
C ALA A 208 16.72 -60.00 17.56
N ALA A 209 17.46 -58.95 17.92
CA ALA A 209 18.66 -58.42 17.25
C ALA A 209 19.05 -58.91 15.83
N ASP A 210 19.35 -57.94 14.95
CA ASP A 210 20.71 -57.80 14.41
C ASP A 210 21.09 -56.32 14.24
N GLY A 211 22.38 -56.00 14.31
CA GLY A 211 22.90 -54.64 14.39
C GLY A 211 23.31 -54.05 13.04
N SER A 212 22.75 -52.89 12.69
CA SER A 212 23.30 -52.02 11.65
C SER A 212 23.58 -50.63 12.25
N LYS A 213 24.84 -50.20 12.15
CA LYS A 213 25.41 -49.04 12.85
C LYS A 213 24.58 -47.77 12.64
N ALA A 214 24.12 -47.18 13.74
CA ALA A 214 23.75 -45.78 13.75
C ALA A 214 24.99 -44.94 13.41
N SER A 215 24.98 -44.27 12.26
CA SER A 215 25.96 -43.23 11.95
C SER A 215 25.78 -42.09 12.97
N GLU A 216 26.83 -41.74 13.69
CA GLU A 216 26.83 -40.61 14.61
C GLU A 216 26.41 -39.34 13.85
N LYS A 217 25.26 -38.76 14.22
CA LYS A 217 24.89 -37.42 13.76
C LYS A 217 25.83 -36.42 14.44
N ASP A 218 26.68 -35.78 13.64
CA ASP A 218 27.56 -34.69 14.08
C ASP A 218 26.69 -33.61 14.79
N PRO A 219 27.00 -33.16 16.02
CA PRO A 219 26.15 -32.26 16.82
C PRO A 219 25.99 -30.84 16.24
N SER A 220 26.37 -30.62 14.98
CA SER A 220 26.22 -29.36 14.24
C SER A 220 24.95 -29.27 13.39
N ASP A 221 24.20 -30.37 13.23
CA ASP A 221 22.97 -30.46 12.43
C ASP A 221 21.73 -30.01 13.24
N VAL A 222 21.70 -28.72 13.61
CA VAL A 222 20.57 -28.11 14.32
C VAL A 222 19.39 -27.97 13.37
N ALA A 223 18.55 -29.01 13.31
CA ALA A 223 17.31 -28.99 12.55
C ALA A 223 16.35 -27.93 13.12
N PHE A 224 16.01 -26.94 12.30
CA PHE A 224 15.01 -25.92 12.65
C PHE A 224 13.64 -26.35 12.16
N TYR A 225 12.65 -26.26 13.03
CA TYR A 225 11.25 -26.58 12.77
C TYR A 225 10.38 -25.33 12.96
N ARG A 226 9.20 -25.32 12.33
CA ARG A 226 8.21 -24.26 12.55
C ARG A 226 7.76 -24.21 14.01
N SER A 227 7.52 -22.99 14.49
CA SER A 227 6.87 -22.71 15.78
C SER A 227 5.43 -22.23 15.63
N GLY A 228 4.98 -21.91 14.42
CA GLY A 228 3.60 -21.47 14.13
C GLY A 228 3.10 -21.93 12.76
N ALA A 229 1.80 -21.80 12.55
CA ALA A 229 1.17 -22.04 11.25
C ALA A 229 1.27 -20.80 10.34
N GLY A 230 1.22 -20.98 9.02
CA GLY A 230 1.32 -19.90 8.04
C GLY A 230 0.24 -18.82 8.20
N HIS A 231 -0.95 -19.17 8.70
CA HIS A 231 -2.03 -18.23 9.01
C HIS A 231 -1.83 -17.43 10.31
N GLN A 232 -0.86 -17.81 11.16
CA GLN A 232 -0.45 -17.05 12.36
C GLN A 232 0.68 -16.05 12.06
N MET A 233 1.27 -16.10 10.87
CA MET A 233 2.37 -15.22 10.49
C MET A 233 1.92 -13.74 10.49
N PRO A 234 2.61 -12.85 11.23
CA PRO A 234 2.30 -11.42 11.23
C PRO A 234 2.31 -10.81 9.82
N PRO A 235 1.32 -9.98 9.44
CA PRO A 235 1.27 -9.34 8.12
C PRO A 235 2.55 -8.57 7.75
N GLU A 236 3.18 -7.95 8.73
CA GLU A 236 4.39 -7.14 8.61
C GLU A 236 5.57 -7.95 8.09
N TYR A 237 5.68 -9.23 8.46
CA TYR A 237 6.81 -10.08 8.05
C TYR A 237 6.82 -10.26 6.53
N ARG A 238 5.64 -10.41 5.93
CA ARG A 238 5.47 -10.50 4.46
C ARG A 238 5.76 -9.15 3.78
N GLN A 239 5.26 -8.04 4.33
CA GLN A 239 5.59 -6.71 3.79
C GLN A 239 7.10 -6.45 3.85
N ASN A 240 7.77 -6.84 4.94
CA ASN A 240 9.18 -6.59 5.15
C ASN A 240 10.08 -7.45 4.25
N ILE A 241 9.79 -8.76 4.07
CA ILE A 241 10.60 -9.59 3.14
C ILE A 241 10.48 -9.10 1.69
N VAL A 242 9.28 -8.71 1.25
CA VAL A 242 9.07 -8.15 -0.10
C VAL A 242 9.77 -6.80 -0.24
N THR A 243 9.70 -5.94 0.78
CA THR A 243 10.43 -4.68 0.83
C THR A 243 11.94 -4.89 0.77
N ALA A 244 12.49 -5.86 1.50
CA ALA A 244 13.91 -6.19 1.49
C ALA A 244 14.35 -6.76 0.13
N PHE A 245 13.56 -7.67 -0.44
CA PHE A 245 13.81 -8.25 -1.77
C PHE A 245 13.83 -7.18 -2.86
N LEU A 246 12.82 -6.31 -2.91
CA LEU A 246 12.75 -5.23 -3.90
C LEU A 246 13.85 -4.19 -3.74
N LYS A 247 14.29 -3.90 -2.50
CA LYS A 247 15.43 -3.01 -2.25
C LYS A 247 16.75 -3.53 -2.84
N LEU A 248 16.93 -4.84 -3.02
CA LEU A 248 18.11 -5.40 -3.69
C LEU A 248 18.24 -5.01 -5.17
N VAL A 249 17.19 -4.47 -5.77
CA VAL A 249 17.21 -3.98 -7.15
C VAL A 249 16.90 -2.49 -7.18
N ALA A 250 15.77 -2.07 -6.61
CA ALA A 250 15.30 -0.69 -6.71
C ALA A 250 16.30 0.35 -6.17
N TYR A 251 17.07 0.01 -5.13
CA TYR A 251 18.06 0.93 -4.54
C TYR A 251 19.18 1.28 -5.52
N ASP A 252 19.64 0.32 -6.31
CA ASP A 252 20.70 0.51 -7.31
C ASP A 252 20.21 1.37 -8.50
N TYR A 253 18.89 1.50 -8.68
CA TYR A 253 18.24 2.43 -9.62
C TYR A 253 17.83 3.77 -8.96
N GLY A 254 18.36 4.11 -7.77
CA GLY A 254 18.03 5.34 -7.06
C GLY A 254 16.60 5.38 -6.50
N CYS A 255 15.93 4.24 -6.38
CA CYS A 255 14.55 4.13 -5.94
C CYS A 255 14.43 3.42 -4.58
N ASN A 256 13.33 3.65 -3.87
CA ASN A 256 13.08 3.07 -2.56
C ASN A 256 11.62 2.64 -2.41
N VAL A 257 11.40 1.53 -1.70
CA VAL A 257 10.06 1.04 -1.36
C VAL A 257 9.66 1.66 -0.03
N SER A 258 8.57 2.42 0.00
CA SER A 258 8.08 3.06 1.21
C SER A 258 6.56 3.03 1.34
N ALA A 259 6.09 3.05 2.59
CA ALA A 259 4.68 3.22 2.89
C ALA A 259 4.27 4.68 2.63
N PRO A 260 3.11 4.91 2.00
CA PRO A 260 2.60 6.25 1.74
C PRO A 260 2.20 6.94 3.04
N ARG A 261 2.49 8.24 3.15
CA ARG A 261 2.18 9.06 4.35
C ARG A 261 0.70 9.43 4.48
N VAL A 262 -0.05 9.29 3.40
CA VAL A 262 -1.50 9.50 3.32
C VAL A 262 -2.12 8.23 2.76
N GLU A 263 -3.27 7.81 3.27
CA GLU A 263 -3.98 6.61 2.82
C GLU A 263 -4.23 6.66 1.30
N PRO A 264 -3.76 5.68 0.51
CA PRO A 264 -4.02 5.63 -0.92
C PRO A 264 -5.49 5.35 -1.20
N ARG A 265 -6.08 6.15 -2.09
CA ARG A 265 -7.52 6.14 -2.38
C ARG A 265 -7.77 6.23 -3.88
N LEU A 266 -8.54 5.27 -4.40
CA LEU A 266 -9.10 5.27 -5.76
C LEU A 266 -10.36 6.12 -5.72
N TYR A 267 -10.31 7.32 -6.29
CA TYR A 267 -11.47 8.21 -6.35
C TYR A 267 -12.38 7.84 -7.51
N ILE A 268 -13.69 7.91 -7.27
CA ILE A 268 -14.71 7.72 -8.30
C ILE A 268 -15.73 8.85 -8.17
N THR A 269 -15.79 9.72 -9.17
CA THR A 269 -16.79 10.79 -9.31
C THR A 269 -17.92 10.29 -10.20
N SER A 270 -19.19 10.49 -9.82
CA SER A 270 -20.32 10.18 -10.69
C SER A 270 -20.34 11.09 -11.91
N SER A 271 -20.75 10.58 -13.07
CA SER A 271 -20.76 11.35 -14.33
C SER A 271 -21.42 12.72 -14.21
N SER A 272 -20.79 13.73 -14.83
CA SER A 272 -21.25 15.12 -14.83
C SER A 272 -22.52 15.37 -15.66
N SER A 273 -23.04 14.36 -16.37
CA SER A 273 -24.32 14.41 -17.10
C SER A 273 -25.54 14.22 -16.18
N SER A 274 -25.34 13.80 -14.92
CA SER A 274 -26.42 13.68 -13.93
C SER A 274 -27.01 15.05 -13.58
N ALA A 275 -28.35 15.13 -13.47
CA ALA A 275 -29.06 16.32 -13.00
C ALA A 275 -28.78 16.67 -11.51
N THR A 276 -28.07 15.79 -10.78
CA THR A 276 -27.64 16.00 -9.40
C THR A 276 -26.16 16.35 -9.32
N ALA A 277 -25.77 17.14 -8.31
CA ALA A 277 -24.37 17.49 -8.08
C ALA A 277 -23.47 16.23 -7.97
N PRO A 278 -22.26 16.22 -8.56
CA PRO A 278 -21.46 15.01 -8.71
C PRO A 278 -21.04 14.43 -7.36
N ARG A 279 -21.38 13.15 -7.15
CA ARG A 279 -21.05 12.38 -5.95
C ARG A 279 -19.65 11.79 -6.10
N ARG A 280 -18.76 12.08 -5.14
CA ARG A 280 -17.44 11.46 -5.02
C ARG A 280 -17.48 10.34 -3.97
N SER A 281 -16.99 9.16 -4.34
CA SER A 281 -16.66 8.06 -3.44
C SER A 281 -15.18 7.70 -3.57
N TYR A 282 -14.71 6.77 -2.73
CA TYR A 282 -13.40 6.17 -2.92
C TYR A 282 -13.32 4.73 -2.38
N PHE A 283 -12.38 3.96 -2.93
CA PHE A 283 -11.89 2.72 -2.31
C PHE A 283 -10.47 2.97 -1.78
N SER A 284 -10.16 2.54 -0.56
CA SER A 284 -8.78 2.62 -0.04
C SER A 284 -7.99 1.32 -0.27
N SER A 285 -6.66 1.43 -0.23
CA SER A 285 -5.76 0.29 -0.39
C SER A 285 -4.58 0.38 0.57
N GLY A 286 -4.21 -0.75 1.18
CA GLY A 286 -3.01 -0.90 1.99
C GLY A 286 -1.72 -1.10 1.18
N CYS A 287 -1.72 -0.75 -0.11
CA CYS A 287 -0.52 -0.87 -0.94
C CYS A 287 0.58 0.12 -0.52
N THR A 288 1.82 -0.33 -0.65
CA THR A 288 3.01 0.53 -0.58
C THR A 288 3.50 0.82 -2.00
N PHE A 289 4.42 1.76 -2.18
CA PHE A 289 4.90 2.14 -3.52
C PHE A 289 6.42 2.10 -3.62
N ILE A 290 6.89 1.91 -4.85
CA ILE A 290 8.26 2.25 -5.25
C ILE A 290 8.26 3.72 -5.66
N PHE A 291 9.11 4.51 -5.03
CA PHE A 291 9.35 5.92 -5.37
C PHE A 291 10.81 6.14 -5.77
N ARG A 292 11.03 7.09 -6.66
CA ARG A 292 12.36 7.61 -6.99
C ARG A 292 12.83 8.55 -5.87
N THR A 293 14.10 8.43 -5.49
CA THR A 293 14.75 9.41 -4.60
C THR A 293 15.00 10.68 -5.41
N PRO A 294 14.65 11.88 -4.90
CA PRO A 294 14.79 13.10 -5.68
C PRO A 294 16.24 13.41 -5.99
N THR A 295 16.48 14.03 -7.14
CA THR A 295 17.83 14.35 -7.62
C THR A 295 18.52 15.42 -6.77
N THR A 296 17.75 16.34 -6.15
CA THR A 296 18.30 17.41 -5.32
C THR A 296 18.46 17.00 -3.85
N ARG A 297 19.59 17.40 -3.27
CA ARG A 297 19.95 17.06 -1.88
C ARG A 297 19.00 17.68 -0.86
N GLU A 298 18.44 18.84 -1.19
CA GLU A 298 17.51 19.63 -0.41
C GLU A 298 16.17 18.91 -0.31
N ALA A 299 15.63 18.42 -1.43
CA ALA A 299 14.41 17.63 -1.48
C ALA A 299 14.57 16.30 -0.72
N ALA A 300 15.70 15.61 -0.90
CA ALA A 300 16.01 14.37 -0.18
C ALA A 300 16.07 14.60 1.34
N ARG A 301 16.76 15.65 1.81
CA ARG A 301 16.79 16.06 3.23
C ARG A 301 15.42 16.47 3.76
N ALA A 302 14.58 17.07 2.91
CA ALA A 302 13.21 17.43 3.25
C ALA A 302 12.25 16.23 3.26
N GLY A 303 12.72 15.02 2.95
CA GLY A 303 11.91 13.79 2.90
C GLY A 303 10.96 13.71 1.70
N VAL A 304 11.23 14.46 0.64
CA VAL A 304 10.46 14.43 -0.61
C VAL A 304 10.78 13.14 -1.38
N VAL A 305 9.79 12.60 -2.08
CA VAL A 305 9.91 11.43 -2.97
C VAL A 305 9.16 11.70 -4.28
N GLU A 306 9.57 11.05 -5.36
CA GLU A 306 9.01 11.24 -6.71
C GLU A 306 8.35 9.94 -7.22
N GLY A 307 7.23 10.05 -7.95
CA GLY A 307 6.50 8.90 -8.51
C GLY A 307 5.01 8.90 -8.14
N PRO A 308 4.37 7.73 -7.92
CA PRO A 308 4.94 6.38 -7.78
C PRO A 308 5.33 5.72 -9.11
N LEU A 309 6.32 4.83 -9.06
CA LEU A 309 6.79 4.01 -10.19
C LEU A 309 6.05 2.67 -10.30
N ALA A 310 5.72 2.07 -9.16
CA ALA A 310 5.00 0.80 -9.07
C ALA A 310 4.32 0.67 -7.70
N ALA A 311 3.26 -0.14 -7.62
CA ALA A 311 2.65 -0.52 -6.36
C ALA A 311 3.21 -1.86 -5.84
N VAL A 312 3.14 -2.06 -4.53
CA VAL A 312 3.45 -3.32 -3.86
C VAL A 312 2.25 -3.72 -3.01
N SER A 313 1.71 -4.92 -3.24
CA SER A 313 0.52 -5.48 -2.61
C SER A 313 0.86 -6.78 -1.88
N ALA A 314 1.39 -6.68 -0.66
CA ALA A 314 1.58 -7.83 0.21
C ALA A 314 0.27 -8.14 0.96
N ARG A 315 -0.35 -9.29 0.67
CA ARG A 315 -1.63 -9.68 1.26
C ARG A 315 -1.48 -10.72 2.35
N HIS A 316 -2.30 -10.61 3.39
CA HIS A 316 -2.30 -11.53 4.54
C HIS A 316 -3.30 -12.69 4.40
N SER A 317 -4.05 -12.77 3.30
CA SER A 317 -4.87 -13.93 2.98
C SER A 317 -4.01 -15.19 2.90
N THR A 318 -4.44 -16.25 3.59
CA THR A 318 -3.80 -17.57 3.55
C THR A 318 -4.76 -18.68 3.11
N THR A 319 -6.02 -18.35 2.87
CA THR A 319 -7.07 -19.28 2.46
C THR A 319 -7.42 -19.02 1.01
N PHE A 320 -7.15 -20.00 0.16
CA PHE A 320 -7.72 -20.10 -1.18
C PHE A 320 -8.14 -21.57 -1.39
N PRO A 321 -9.26 -21.84 -2.08
CA PRO A 321 -9.67 -23.20 -2.39
C PRO A 321 -8.63 -23.89 -3.31
N PRO A 322 -8.46 -25.22 -3.20
CA PRO A 322 -7.58 -25.97 -4.08
C PRO A 322 -8.07 -25.92 -5.53
N LEU A 323 -7.16 -26.17 -6.48
CA LEU A 323 -7.48 -26.37 -7.88
C LEU A 323 -8.61 -27.41 -8.03
N ARG A 324 -9.69 -27.03 -8.72
CA ARG A 324 -10.73 -27.99 -9.09
C ARG A 324 -10.10 -29.04 -10.03
N PRO A 325 -10.30 -30.36 -9.80
CA PRO A 325 -9.91 -31.37 -10.77
C PRO A 325 -10.52 -31.05 -12.14
N ALA A 326 -9.80 -31.42 -13.21
CA ALA A 326 -10.40 -31.40 -14.55
C ALA A 326 -11.69 -32.24 -14.54
N PRO A 327 -12.73 -31.86 -15.30
CA PRO A 327 -13.92 -32.70 -15.43
C PRO A 327 -13.49 -34.10 -15.89
N PRO A 328 -14.03 -35.17 -15.30
CA PRO A 328 -13.64 -36.52 -15.68
C PRO A 328 -13.92 -36.75 -17.16
N THR A 329 -12.96 -37.38 -17.85
CA THR A 329 -13.22 -37.99 -19.15
C THR A 329 -14.36 -39.02 -19.00
N PRO A 330 -15.19 -39.23 -20.03
CA PRO A 330 -16.47 -39.94 -19.90
C PRO A 330 -16.40 -41.44 -19.52
N ASP A 331 -15.21 -41.99 -19.31
CA ASP A 331 -14.95 -43.43 -19.09
C ASP A 331 -14.75 -43.84 -17.61
N SER A 332 -15.10 -42.98 -16.65
CA SER A 332 -14.99 -43.29 -15.21
C SER A 332 -16.36 -43.57 -14.56
N THR A 333 -16.69 -44.84 -14.40
CA THR A 333 -18.02 -45.36 -13.96
C THR A 333 -18.30 -45.21 -12.46
N SER A 334 -17.85 -44.12 -11.82
CA SER A 334 -18.11 -43.84 -10.40
C SER A 334 -19.22 -42.80 -10.23
N PRO A 335 -20.26 -43.07 -9.40
CA PRO A 335 -21.34 -42.11 -9.16
C PRO A 335 -20.87 -40.98 -8.24
N VAL A 336 -20.20 -39.99 -8.81
CA VAL A 336 -19.82 -38.76 -8.09
C VAL A 336 -21.03 -37.87 -7.94
N VAL A 337 -21.40 -37.57 -6.69
CA VAL A 337 -22.42 -36.56 -6.37
C VAL A 337 -22.04 -35.24 -7.03
N ALA A 338 -22.84 -34.77 -7.98
CA ALA A 338 -22.59 -33.52 -8.70
C ALA A 338 -22.53 -32.34 -7.69
N PRO A 339 -21.38 -31.65 -7.54
CA PRO A 339 -21.30 -30.50 -6.65
C PRO A 339 -22.15 -29.34 -7.20
N PRO A 340 -22.69 -28.47 -6.31
CA PRO A 340 -23.63 -27.43 -6.70
C PRO A 340 -23.03 -26.41 -7.70
N PRO A 341 -23.87 -25.77 -8.54
CA PRO A 341 -23.41 -24.99 -9.67
C PRO A 341 -22.81 -23.62 -9.27
N THR A 342 -21.87 -23.16 -10.10
CA THR A 342 -21.57 -21.74 -10.36
C THR A 342 -21.31 -20.84 -9.14
N GLY A 343 -20.31 -21.18 -8.33
CA GLY A 343 -19.60 -20.21 -7.48
C GLY A 343 -18.19 -19.93 -8.00
N THR A 344 -17.92 -18.70 -8.47
CA THR A 344 -16.54 -18.19 -8.64
C THR A 344 -15.90 -18.03 -7.27
N ASP A 345 -14.62 -18.39 -7.12
CA ASP A 345 -13.95 -18.21 -5.83
C ASP A 345 -13.95 -16.72 -5.43
N ARG A 346 -14.60 -16.43 -4.30
CA ARG A 346 -14.76 -15.08 -3.77
C ARG A 346 -13.44 -14.54 -3.24
N ASP A 347 -12.61 -15.39 -2.64
CA ASP A 347 -11.32 -14.96 -2.10
C ASP A 347 -10.38 -14.58 -3.25
N SER A 348 -10.26 -15.42 -4.29
CA SER A 348 -9.56 -15.05 -5.54
C SER A 348 -10.12 -13.80 -6.23
N THR A 349 -11.42 -13.57 -6.18
CA THR A 349 -12.04 -12.38 -6.80
C THR A 349 -11.71 -11.11 -6.01
N MET A 350 -11.79 -11.15 -4.68
CA MET A 350 -11.36 -10.06 -3.80
C MET A 350 -9.84 -9.84 -3.81
N ASP A 351 -9.08 -10.90 -4.08
CA ASP A 351 -7.63 -10.89 -4.21
C ASP A 351 -7.18 -10.08 -5.45
N LEU A 352 -7.70 -10.44 -6.63
CA LEU A 352 -7.50 -9.68 -7.87
C LEU A 352 -8.03 -8.24 -7.74
N ALA A 353 -9.21 -8.03 -7.13
CA ALA A 353 -9.78 -6.70 -6.98
C ALA A 353 -8.86 -5.73 -6.19
N ARG A 354 -8.13 -6.22 -5.17
CA ARG A 354 -7.13 -5.42 -4.43
C ARG A 354 -5.95 -5.02 -5.31
N GLU A 355 -5.52 -5.89 -6.22
CA GLU A 355 -4.47 -5.59 -7.20
C GLU A 355 -4.96 -4.53 -8.20
N ILE A 356 -6.16 -4.69 -8.78
CA ILE A 356 -6.76 -3.70 -9.69
C ILE A 356 -6.90 -2.33 -9.02
N ILE A 357 -7.39 -2.28 -7.77
CA ILE A 357 -7.46 -1.03 -7.00
C ILE A 357 -6.06 -0.42 -6.82
N ALA A 358 -5.03 -1.21 -6.49
CA ALA A 358 -3.66 -0.71 -6.38
C ALA A 358 -3.11 -0.15 -7.71
N ALA A 359 -3.40 -0.80 -8.86
CA ALA A 359 -3.03 -0.25 -10.17
C ALA A 359 -3.73 1.07 -10.47
N LEU A 360 -5.06 1.13 -10.32
CA LEU A 360 -5.84 2.33 -10.62
C LEU A 360 -5.50 3.49 -9.69
N ILE A 361 -5.15 3.22 -8.42
CA ILE A 361 -4.59 4.23 -7.49
C ILE A 361 -3.25 4.76 -8.00
N THR A 362 -2.36 3.87 -8.47
CA THR A 362 -1.04 4.27 -8.99
C THR A 362 -1.19 5.14 -10.23
N ALA A 363 -2.08 4.74 -11.16
CA ALA A 363 -2.43 5.54 -12.34
C ALA A 363 -3.03 6.90 -11.95
N GLN A 364 -4.01 6.93 -11.05
CA GLN A 364 -4.55 8.20 -10.54
C GLN A 364 -3.48 9.06 -9.86
N HIS A 365 -2.55 8.47 -9.09
CA HIS A 365 -1.44 9.19 -8.49
C HIS A 365 -0.53 9.80 -9.55
N ARG A 366 -0.19 9.07 -10.61
CA ARG A 366 0.62 9.58 -11.73
C ARG A 366 -0.07 10.71 -12.50
N THR A 367 -1.38 10.62 -12.76
CA THR A 367 -2.14 11.71 -13.41
C THR A 367 -2.25 13.01 -12.61
N ARG A 368 -1.77 13.06 -11.35
CA ARG A 368 -1.67 14.30 -10.56
C ARG A 368 -0.48 15.17 -10.96
N GLU A 369 0.41 14.69 -11.81
CA GLU A 369 1.52 15.47 -12.37
C GLU A 369 1.03 16.78 -12.99
N GLY A 370 1.69 17.89 -12.63
CA GLY A 370 1.30 19.25 -13.04
C GLY A 370 -0.04 19.76 -12.50
N ARG A 371 -0.80 18.96 -11.73
CA ARG A 371 -2.11 19.32 -11.18
C ARG A 371 -2.01 19.78 -9.72
N THR A 372 -3.07 20.44 -9.24
CA THR A 372 -3.24 20.82 -7.83
C THR A 372 -4.42 20.06 -7.21
N GLU A 373 -4.35 19.78 -5.90
CA GLU A 373 -5.45 19.11 -5.21
C GLU A 373 -6.66 20.04 -5.08
N LYS A 374 -7.77 19.72 -5.76
CA LYS A 374 -9.07 20.35 -5.54
C LYS A 374 -9.82 19.66 -4.40
N ARG A 375 -9.79 20.23 -3.20
CA ARG A 375 -10.38 19.62 -1.99
C ARG A 375 -11.91 19.70 -2.03
N ILE A 376 -12.56 18.70 -1.45
CA ILE A 376 -14.03 18.68 -1.36
C ILE A 376 -14.48 19.78 -0.39
N GLY A 377 -15.35 20.67 -0.86
CA GLY A 377 -15.81 21.80 -0.04
C GLY A 377 -14.82 22.95 0.08
N GLU A 378 -13.72 22.93 -0.68
CA GLU A 378 -12.89 24.12 -0.89
C GLU A 378 -13.76 25.25 -1.44
N ASP A 379 -13.71 26.41 -0.79
CA ASP A 379 -14.53 27.61 -1.01
C ASP A 379 -16.05 27.46 -0.95
N ALA A 380 -16.57 26.24 -0.69
CA ALA A 380 -18.00 25.99 -0.60
C ALA A 380 -18.63 26.71 0.59
N TRP A 381 -19.84 27.25 0.41
CA TRP A 381 -20.53 28.07 1.41
C TRP A 381 -20.68 27.39 2.78
N TRP A 382 -20.85 26.07 2.82
CA TRP A 382 -21.00 25.29 4.04
C TRP A 382 -19.69 25.10 4.80
N ALA A 383 -18.55 25.33 4.15
CA ALA A 383 -17.22 25.27 4.73
C ALA A 383 -16.62 26.66 5.04
N THR A 384 -17.08 27.71 4.34
CA THR A 384 -16.59 29.09 4.50
C THR A 384 -17.48 29.97 5.37
N LYS A 385 -18.78 29.67 5.53
CA LYS A 385 -19.70 30.46 6.35
C LYS A 385 -19.93 29.81 7.73
N PRO A 386 -19.91 30.58 8.84
CA PRO A 386 -20.32 30.09 10.15
C PRO A 386 -21.78 29.58 10.14
N ARG A 387 -22.05 28.52 10.91
CA ARG A 387 -23.41 27.96 11.08
C ARG A 387 -24.35 28.93 11.79
N TRP A 388 -25.66 28.70 11.65
CA TRP A 388 -26.68 29.38 12.48
C TRP A 388 -26.32 29.25 13.96
N GLY A 389 -26.28 30.38 14.66
CA GLY A 389 -25.88 30.45 16.06
C GLY A 389 -24.38 30.61 16.32
N GLY A 390 -23.52 30.38 15.31
CA GLY A 390 -22.06 30.48 15.42
C GLY A 390 -21.43 31.79 14.93
N GLY A 391 -22.19 32.60 14.18
CA GLY A 391 -21.84 33.99 13.88
C GLY A 391 -22.17 34.96 15.04
N PRO A 392 -21.75 36.23 14.95
CA PRO A 392 -22.05 37.25 15.95
C PRO A 392 -23.55 37.33 16.28
N GLY A 393 -23.88 37.50 17.57
CA GLY A 393 -25.27 37.58 18.03
C GLY A 393 -26.11 36.29 17.96
N GLY A 394 -25.58 35.16 17.49
CA GLY A 394 -26.20 33.82 17.61
C GLY A 394 -26.01 33.21 19.01
N PRO A 395 -26.74 32.16 19.44
CA PRO A 395 -26.64 31.65 20.82
C PRO A 395 -25.22 31.32 21.27
N ILE A 396 -24.44 30.60 20.45
CA ILE A 396 -23.04 30.25 20.74
C ILE A 396 -22.12 31.47 20.52
N GLY A 397 -22.48 32.38 19.61
CA GLY A 397 -21.81 33.68 19.42
C GLY A 397 -21.84 34.53 20.70
N ARG A 398 -23.05 34.75 21.23
CA ARG A 398 -23.34 35.52 22.44
C ARG A 398 -22.63 34.99 23.67
N GLU A 399 -22.58 33.66 23.84
CA GLU A 399 -21.84 33.06 24.97
C GLU A 399 -20.38 33.54 25.00
N VAL A 400 -19.71 33.53 23.85
CA VAL A 400 -18.30 33.98 23.74
C VAL A 400 -18.17 35.50 23.76
N GLU A 401 -19.11 36.27 23.21
CA GLU A 401 -19.17 37.74 23.41
C GLU A 401 -19.23 38.06 24.92
N MET A 402 -20.11 37.39 25.65
CA MET A 402 -20.32 37.52 27.10
C MET A 402 -19.13 37.03 27.94
N GLN A 403 -18.38 36.03 27.46
CA GLN A 403 -17.20 35.46 28.15
C GLN A 403 -15.88 36.12 27.76
N SER A 404 -15.82 36.84 26.64
CA SER A 404 -14.64 37.60 26.19
C SER A 404 -14.56 39.00 26.79
N GLY A 405 -15.60 39.43 27.53
CA GLY A 405 -15.64 40.73 28.20
C GLY A 405 -15.76 41.90 27.22
N ALA A 406 -16.30 41.68 26.03
CA ALA A 406 -16.66 42.72 25.08
C ALA A 406 -18.01 43.37 25.45
N ASP A 407 -18.12 43.81 26.71
CA ASP A 407 -19.14 44.77 27.11
C ASP A 407 -18.64 46.14 26.64
N GLU A 408 -19.07 46.56 25.45
CA GLU A 408 -18.96 47.97 25.08
C GLU A 408 -19.78 48.75 26.10
N THR A 409 -19.08 49.53 26.92
CA THR A 409 -19.68 50.46 27.87
C THR A 409 -20.70 51.33 27.16
N ILE A 410 -21.99 51.02 27.33
CA ILE A 410 -23.08 51.90 26.94
C ILE A 410 -22.91 53.18 27.75
N GLY A 411 -22.40 54.20 27.06
CA GLY A 411 -21.98 55.45 27.64
C GLY A 411 -23.16 56.20 28.27
N ASP A 412 -22.90 56.64 29.49
CA ASP A 412 -23.45 57.81 30.17
C ASP A 412 -24.93 58.17 29.93
N LYS A 413 -25.73 57.94 30.96
CA LYS A 413 -27.17 58.16 31.00
C LYS A 413 -27.46 59.47 31.76
N ASP A 414 -26.96 60.61 31.28
CA ASP A 414 -27.37 61.95 31.74
C ASP A 414 -26.98 63.08 30.76
N ALA A 415 -27.84 63.35 29.76
CA ALA A 415 -27.88 64.62 29.03
C ALA A 415 -29.32 64.90 28.55
N PRO A 416 -29.84 66.14 28.63
CA PRO A 416 -31.27 66.42 28.50
C PRO A 416 -31.75 66.56 27.04
N LEU A 417 -32.97 66.09 26.77
CA LEU A 417 -33.70 66.31 25.52
C LEU A 417 -34.61 67.55 25.60
N PRO A 418 -34.65 68.42 24.57
CA PRO A 418 -35.69 69.44 24.44
C PRO A 418 -37.08 68.83 24.15
N VAL A 419 -38.10 69.52 24.63
CA VAL A 419 -39.54 69.15 24.61
C VAL A 419 -40.24 69.43 23.27
N GLU A 420 -41.22 68.61 22.90
CA GLU A 420 -42.62 69.05 22.70
C GLU A 420 -43.63 67.88 22.56
N ALA A 421 -44.69 67.94 23.40
CA ALA A 421 -46.12 67.66 23.17
C ALA A 421 -46.63 66.42 22.36
N ALA A 422 -47.71 65.71 22.72
CA ALA A 422 -48.57 65.68 23.93
C ALA A 422 -49.38 64.34 24.00
N THR A 423 -49.98 64.04 25.16
CA THR A 423 -50.74 62.82 25.57
C THR A 423 -52.27 62.93 25.28
N PRO A 424 -53.22 62.08 25.77
CA PRO A 424 -53.20 60.81 26.56
C PRO A 424 -54.00 59.64 25.87
N GLU A 425 -54.32 58.44 26.41
CA GLU A 425 -54.97 58.04 27.69
C GLU A 425 -54.75 56.53 28.07
N ALA A 426 -55.21 56.10 29.26
CA ALA A 426 -54.78 54.89 30.02
C ALA A 426 -55.99 53.94 30.38
N PRO A 427 -56.02 53.00 31.39
CA PRO A 427 -55.02 52.58 32.40
C PRO A 427 -54.94 51.09 32.89
N ALA A 428 -53.90 50.81 33.71
CA ALA A 428 -53.82 49.96 34.94
C ALA A 428 -53.86 48.39 34.98
N ALA A 429 -52.68 47.77 35.22
CA ALA A 429 -52.20 47.03 36.44
C ALA A 429 -53.02 45.84 37.07
N PRO A 430 -52.46 44.98 37.99
CA PRO A 430 -51.15 45.00 38.67
C PRO A 430 -50.37 43.65 38.76
N VAL A 431 -49.38 43.59 39.66
CA VAL A 431 -48.26 42.62 39.80
C VAL A 431 -48.37 41.58 40.95
N ALA A 432 -47.65 40.45 40.82
CA ALA A 432 -47.11 39.61 41.92
C ALA A 432 -45.93 38.74 41.37
N ALA A 433 -44.67 38.83 41.79
CA ALA A 433 -44.01 38.66 43.10
C ALA A 433 -43.36 37.25 43.29
N LEU A 434 -42.02 37.20 43.19
CA LEU A 434 -41.17 36.03 43.49
C LEU A 434 -40.73 36.01 44.97
N PRO A 435 -40.57 34.83 45.61
CA PRO A 435 -39.84 34.70 46.88
C PRO A 435 -38.32 34.56 46.66
N ARG A 436 -37.53 34.91 47.68
CA ARG A 436 -36.06 35.06 47.61
C ARG A 436 -35.40 34.50 48.88
N ARG A 437 -34.18 33.92 48.74
CA ARG A 437 -33.14 33.75 49.80
C ARG A 437 -33.46 32.70 50.90
N PRO A 438 -32.50 32.30 51.79
CA PRO A 438 -31.18 32.88 52.18
C PRO A 438 -29.99 31.88 52.01
N PHE A 439 -28.71 32.07 52.42
CA PHE A 439 -28.02 32.88 53.45
C PHE A 439 -26.65 33.45 52.96
N SER A 440 -25.82 34.01 53.86
CA SER A 440 -24.70 34.91 53.50
C SER A 440 -23.47 34.86 54.43
N ARG A 441 -22.30 35.24 53.87
CA ARG A 441 -21.10 35.82 54.54
C ARG A 441 -20.21 34.86 55.38
N PRO A 442 -18.95 35.25 55.76
CA PRO A 442 -18.33 36.58 55.70
C PRO A 442 -17.01 36.73 54.93
N SER A 443 -16.59 37.99 54.82
CA SER A 443 -15.32 38.50 54.28
C SER A 443 -14.34 38.87 55.39
N SER A 444 -13.04 38.80 55.13
CA SER A 444 -12.05 39.68 55.77
C SER A 444 -10.95 40.09 54.78
N SER A 445 -10.41 41.28 55.00
CA SER A 445 -9.48 42.00 54.13
C SER A 445 -8.23 42.41 54.91
N MET A 446 -7.11 42.64 54.21
CA MET A 446 -6.08 43.70 54.38
C MET A 446 -4.72 43.19 53.85
N SER A 447 -4.12 43.89 52.86
CA SER A 447 -3.01 44.86 52.98
C SER A 447 -1.64 44.15 53.12
N SER A 448 -0.46 44.63 52.72
CA SER A 448 0.02 45.78 51.93
C SER A 448 1.38 45.36 51.29
N SER A 449 2.26 46.14 50.63
CA SER A 449 2.34 47.56 50.21
C SER A 449 3.40 47.70 49.07
N SER A 450 3.50 48.90 48.47
CA SER A 450 4.67 49.55 47.82
C SER A 450 5.88 48.73 47.31
N GLY A 451 6.26 48.97 46.04
CA GLY A 451 7.58 48.57 45.52
C GLY A 451 7.79 48.86 44.03
N ALA A 452 7.91 50.14 43.63
CA ALA A 452 8.24 50.51 42.25
C ALA A 452 9.77 50.60 42.06
N GLY A 453 10.33 49.90 41.06
CA GLY A 453 11.73 50.10 40.66
C GLY A 453 12.33 48.99 39.81
N GLY A 454 12.66 49.30 38.55
CA GLY A 454 13.86 48.76 37.90
C GLY A 454 13.74 47.45 37.09
N SER A 455 13.52 47.64 35.78
CA SER A 455 14.32 47.01 34.71
C SER A 455 14.08 45.55 34.24
N ALA A 456 14.19 45.44 32.91
CA ALA A 456 14.65 44.29 32.11
C ALA A 456 13.64 43.25 31.57
N LYS A 457 13.38 43.42 30.25
CA LYS A 457 13.39 42.40 29.18
C LYS A 457 12.28 41.33 29.14
N GLY A 458 11.68 41.21 27.95
CA GLY A 458 11.03 39.97 27.50
C GLY A 458 9.53 40.06 27.25
N ALA A 459 9.10 40.92 26.32
CA ALA A 459 7.71 40.96 25.86
C ALA A 459 7.31 39.69 25.08
N LYS A 460 7.05 38.59 25.80
CA LYS A 460 6.22 37.50 25.27
C LYS A 460 4.85 38.10 24.97
N ARG A 461 4.51 38.23 23.68
CA ARG A 461 3.14 38.58 23.24
C ARG A 461 2.18 37.52 23.74
N LEU A 462 1.59 37.76 24.91
CA LEU A 462 0.49 36.97 25.45
C LEU A 462 -0.64 37.02 24.42
N LYS A 463 -1.02 35.86 23.87
CA LYS A 463 -2.08 35.79 22.85
C LYS A 463 -3.41 36.22 23.48
N LYS A 464 -3.84 37.44 23.17
CA LYS A 464 -5.19 37.93 23.47
C LYS A 464 -6.20 37.22 22.57
N SER A 465 -6.59 36.01 22.98
CA SER A 465 -7.75 35.27 22.47
C SER A 465 -7.98 34.06 23.37
N GLY A 466 -9.08 34.08 24.12
CA GLY A 466 -9.62 32.92 24.82
C GLY A 466 -10.42 32.00 23.87
N ASN A 467 -10.02 31.86 22.60
CA ASN A 467 -10.65 30.91 21.70
C ASN A 467 -10.36 29.49 22.19
N HIS A 468 -11.33 28.87 22.84
CA HIS A 468 -11.38 27.42 22.98
C HIS A 468 -11.50 26.81 21.57
N PRO A 469 -10.49 26.05 21.07
CA PRO A 469 -10.50 25.52 19.70
C PRO A 469 -11.69 24.59 19.40
N MET A 470 -12.31 24.07 20.46
CA MET A 470 -13.51 23.24 20.41
C MET A 470 -14.74 23.99 19.88
N TYR A 471 -14.97 25.26 20.27
CA TYR A 471 -16.10 26.04 19.74
C TYR A 471 -15.87 26.47 18.29
N ASP A 472 -14.65 26.83 17.92
CA ASP A 472 -14.31 27.15 16.52
C ASP A 472 -14.50 25.94 15.59
N ASN A 473 -14.20 24.73 16.08
CA ASN A 473 -14.45 23.47 15.35
C ASN A 473 -15.95 23.12 15.27
N TYR A 474 -16.78 23.59 16.20
CA TYR A 474 -18.24 23.38 16.17
C TYR A 474 -18.96 24.38 15.24
N ARG A 475 -18.46 25.62 15.17
CA ARG A 475 -19.05 26.72 14.38
C ARG A 475 -18.85 26.60 12.87
N MET A 476 -17.79 25.92 12.41
CA MET A 476 -17.42 25.81 11.00
C MET A 476 -17.23 24.34 10.60
N VAL A 477 -17.86 23.89 9.51
CA VAL A 477 -17.46 22.63 8.88
C VAL A 477 -16.14 22.89 8.18
N ARG A 478 -15.06 22.20 8.57
CA ARG A 478 -13.82 22.27 7.79
C ARG A 478 -13.95 21.34 6.59
N PRO A 479 -13.42 21.71 5.41
CA PRO A 479 -13.28 20.74 4.32
C PRO A 479 -12.40 19.58 4.81
N PRO A 480 -12.54 18.37 4.24
CA PRO A 480 -11.68 17.25 4.59
C PRO A 480 -10.19 17.61 4.47
N ALA A 481 -9.36 16.91 5.24
CA ALA A 481 -7.92 17.04 5.14
C ALA A 481 -7.43 16.77 3.70
N ALA A 482 -6.31 17.39 3.34
CA ALA A 482 -5.61 17.10 2.08
C ALA A 482 -5.33 15.60 1.97
N THR A 483 -5.71 15.03 0.84
CA THR A 483 -5.55 13.61 0.50
C THR A 483 -4.34 13.36 -0.39
N TRP A 484 -3.72 14.45 -0.89
CA TRP A 484 -2.46 14.41 -1.60
C TRP A 484 -1.31 14.62 -0.60
N ASP A 485 -0.27 13.82 -0.72
CA ASP A 485 0.89 13.91 0.16
C ASP A 485 1.80 15.07 -0.27
N ARG A 486 1.91 16.10 0.58
CA ARG A 486 2.76 17.28 0.37
C ARG A 486 4.26 16.99 0.25
N LYS A 487 4.69 15.77 0.55
CA LYS A 487 6.06 15.29 0.41
C LYS A 487 6.22 14.27 -0.73
N THR A 488 5.19 14.07 -1.54
CA THR A 488 5.26 13.27 -2.77
C THR A 488 5.08 14.21 -3.96
N GLN A 489 6.10 14.29 -4.82
CA GLN A 489 6.01 14.93 -6.12
C GLN A 489 5.43 13.90 -7.09
N TYR A 490 4.13 14.03 -7.38
CA TYR A 490 3.42 13.13 -8.26
C TYR A 490 3.91 13.28 -9.71
N THR A 491 4.43 12.20 -10.27
CA THR A 491 5.03 12.15 -11.61
C THR A 491 4.80 10.78 -12.27
N ALA A 492 4.53 10.77 -13.57
CA ALA A 492 4.22 9.59 -14.38
C ALA A 492 5.49 8.83 -14.85
N ILE A 493 6.48 8.69 -13.97
CA ILE A 493 7.81 8.14 -14.27
C ILE A 493 7.71 6.78 -14.96
N GLY A 494 8.28 6.69 -16.17
CA GLY A 494 8.33 5.47 -16.98
C GLY A 494 7.12 5.24 -17.89
N ARG A 495 6.12 6.14 -17.88
CA ARG A 495 5.03 6.14 -18.88
C ARG A 495 5.60 6.34 -20.29
N VAL A 496 4.94 5.81 -21.31
CA VAL A 496 5.33 6.00 -22.71
C VAL A 496 4.82 7.36 -23.21
N PRO A 497 5.67 8.27 -23.75
CA PRO A 497 5.21 9.54 -24.30
C PRO A 497 4.20 9.35 -25.43
N GLY A 498 3.15 10.17 -25.43
CA GLY A 498 2.10 10.13 -26.47
C GLY A 498 1.18 8.91 -26.45
N ALA A 499 1.41 7.91 -25.58
CA ALA A 499 0.47 6.81 -25.40
C ALA A 499 -0.81 7.29 -24.68
N ASP A 500 -1.95 6.78 -25.11
CA ASP A 500 -3.30 6.98 -24.54
C ASP A 500 -3.60 6.06 -23.33
N TYR A 501 -2.55 5.41 -22.81
CA TYR A 501 -2.59 4.54 -21.65
C TYR A 501 -1.34 4.71 -20.78
N ASP A 502 -1.41 4.21 -19.55
CA ASP A 502 -0.26 4.01 -18.67
C ASP A 502 -0.08 2.52 -18.34
N ASP A 503 1.15 2.01 -18.46
CA ASP A 503 1.50 0.64 -18.08
C ASP A 503 1.98 0.63 -16.61
N ILE A 504 1.07 0.25 -15.70
CA ILE A 504 1.29 0.22 -14.26
C ILE A 504 1.84 -1.13 -13.82
N PHE A 505 2.93 -1.13 -13.04
CA PHE A 505 3.43 -2.36 -12.42
C PHE A 505 2.93 -2.53 -10.98
N ILE A 506 2.58 -3.78 -10.64
CA ILE A 506 2.26 -4.19 -9.28
C ILE A 506 3.12 -5.39 -8.89
N ILE A 507 3.82 -5.30 -7.77
CA ILE A 507 4.47 -6.44 -7.12
C ILE A 507 3.49 -7.02 -6.12
N SER A 508 2.90 -8.16 -6.44
CA SER A 508 1.98 -8.90 -5.59
C SER A 508 2.72 -9.92 -4.75
N ALA A 509 2.30 -10.09 -3.48
CA ALA A 509 2.92 -11.09 -2.61
C ALA A 509 1.89 -11.79 -1.71
N LEU A 510 1.99 -13.12 -1.68
CA LEU A 510 1.16 -14.05 -0.90
C LEU A 510 2.07 -15.10 -0.28
N PHE A 511 1.76 -15.56 0.94
CA PHE A 511 2.61 -16.54 1.64
C PHE A 511 4.08 -16.07 1.73
N HIS A 512 5.01 -16.85 1.17
CA HIS A 512 6.42 -16.56 0.89
C HIS A 512 6.70 -16.39 -0.63
N HIS A 513 5.67 -16.15 -1.44
CA HIS A 513 5.77 -16.03 -2.90
C HIS A 513 5.58 -14.58 -3.37
N VAL A 514 6.19 -14.26 -4.51
CA VAL A 514 6.05 -12.97 -5.21
C VAL A 514 5.62 -13.20 -6.65
N SER A 515 4.78 -12.33 -7.19
CA SER A 515 4.37 -12.28 -8.60
C SER A 515 4.33 -10.82 -9.05
N VAL A 516 4.63 -10.54 -10.31
CA VAL A 516 4.60 -9.17 -10.85
C VAL A 516 3.54 -9.08 -11.94
N LEU A 517 2.74 -8.02 -11.87
CA LEU A 517 1.70 -7.70 -12.83
C LEU A 517 2.08 -6.45 -13.61
N ARG A 518 1.77 -6.42 -14.90
CA ARG A 518 1.57 -5.19 -15.68
C ARG A 518 0.06 -5.00 -15.89
N VAL A 519 -0.45 -3.83 -15.55
CA VAL A 519 -1.83 -3.41 -15.79
C VAL A 519 -1.79 -2.22 -16.73
N ARG A 520 -2.29 -2.39 -17.95
CA ARG A 520 -2.45 -1.31 -18.91
C ARG A 520 -3.75 -0.56 -18.62
N VAL A 521 -3.63 0.68 -18.15
CA VAL A 521 -4.76 1.54 -17.77
C VAL A 521 -4.98 2.60 -18.84
N PRO A 522 -6.08 2.56 -19.60
CA PRO A 522 -6.42 3.61 -20.56
C PRO A 522 -6.67 4.95 -19.87
N ASP A 523 -6.21 6.06 -20.45
CA ASP A 523 -6.49 7.42 -19.93
C ASP A 523 -8.00 7.68 -19.87
N LYS A 524 -8.75 7.20 -20.87
CA LYS A 524 -10.20 7.36 -20.92
C LYS A 524 -10.91 6.67 -19.76
N LEU A 525 -10.39 5.56 -19.23
CA LEU A 525 -10.89 4.95 -18.00
C LEU A 525 -10.68 5.87 -16.80
N LEU A 526 -9.51 6.51 -16.68
CA LEU A 526 -9.24 7.46 -15.60
C LEU A 526 -10.13 8.70 -15.70
N ALA A 527 -10.40 9.18 -16.92
CA ALA A 527 -11.29 10.31 -17.16
C ALA A 527 -12.76 9.98 -16.81
N VAL A 528 -13.24 8.79 -17.16
CA VAL A 528 -14.55 8.27 -16.72
C VAL A 528 -14.63 8.17 -15.19
N LEU A 529 -13.58 7.68 -14.53
CA LEU A 529 -13.53 7.63 -13.06
C LEU A 529 -13.49 9.03 -12.40
N ASP A 530 -13.00 10.07 -13.07
CA ASP A 530 -13.08 11.46 -12.60
C ASP A 530 -14.40 12.17 -12.97
N GLY A 531 -15.30 11.49 -13.69
CA GLY A 531 -16.69 11.91 -13.93
C GLY A 531 -17.03 12.34 -15.36
N GLU A 532 -16.19 12.02 -16.35
CA GLU A 532 -16.59 12.13 -17.76
C GLU A 532 -17.80 11.23 -18.09
N PRO A 533 -18.60 11.56 -19.13
CA PRO A 533 -19.59 10.64 -19.67
C PRO A 533 -18.91 9.43 -20.29
N ASP A 534 -19.49 8.27 -20.03
CA ASP A 534 -19.04 6.95 -20.45
C ASP A 534 -19.99 6.30 -21.46
N GLU A 535 -20.71 7.14 -22.23
CA GLU A 535 -21.67 6.75 -23.28
C GLU A 535 -21.08 5.68 -24.20
N PRO A 536 -21.76 4.53 -24.38
CA PRO A 536 -21.23 3.45 -25.20
C PRO A 536 -21.16 3.90 -26.67
N PRO A 537 -20.01 3.72 -27.35
CA PRO A 537 -19.92 3.91 -28.80
C PRO A 537 -20.93 3.06 -29.57
N THR A 538 -21.17 3.43 -30.83
CA THR A 538 -22.17 2.82 -31.72
C THR A 538 -21.92 1.35 -32.05
N ASP A 539 -20.72 0.85 -31.78
CA ASP A 539 -20.34 -0.57 -31.89
C ASP A 539 -20.70 -1.40 -30.63
N GLY A 540 -21.16 -0.76 -29.56
CA GLY A 540 -21.48 -1.42 -28.29
C GLY A 540 -20.27 -1.80 -27.44
N SER A 541 -19.06 -1.38 -27.83
CA SER A 541 -17.85 -1.55 -27.04
C SER A 541 -17.83 -0.64 -25.80
N LYS A 542 -16.88 -0.87 -24.89
CA LYS A 542 -16.70 -0.01 -23.72
C LYS A 542 -16.02 1.29 -24.15
N SER A 543 -16.63 2.44 -23.86
CA SER A 543 -16.11 3.76 -24.26
C SER A 543 -14.73 4.10 -23.67
N TRP A 544 -14.33 3.41 -22.61
CA TRP A 544 -13.00 3.50 -21.97
C TRP A 544 -12.04 2.36 -22.36
N GLY A 545 -12.43 1.47 -23.28
CA GLY A 545 -11.64 0.33 -23.73
C GLY A 545 -11.52 -0.78 -22.68
N ARG A 546 -10.34 -1.40 -22.61
CA ARG A 546 -10.07 -2.63 -21.85
C ARG A 546 -8.89 -2.46 -20.90
N LEU A 547 -9.01 -3.01 -19.70
CA LEU A 547 -7.97 -3.06 -18.68
C LEU A 547 -7.19 -4.38 -18.81
N GLU A 548 -6.15 -4.38 -19.66
CA GLU A 548 -5.30 -5.58 -19.84
C GLU A 548 -4.37 -5.77 -18.64
N VAL A 549 -4.42 -6.97 -18.05
CA VAL A 549 -3.60 -7.39 -16.91
C VAL A 549 -2.75 -8.59 -17.32
N ARG A 550 -1.43 -8.46 -17.33
CA ARG A 550 -0.49 -9.58 -17.49
C ARG A 550 0.13 -9.90 -16.15
N ARG A 551 0.08 -11.16 -15.70
CA ARG A 551 0.69 -11.62 -14.43
C ARG A 551 1.79 -12.62 -14.73
N SER A 552 2.94 -12.50 -14.08
CA SER A 552 3.97 -13.57 -14.05
C SER A 552 3.48 -14.83 -13.33
N SER A 553 4.26 -15.90 -13.40
CA SER A 553 4.15 -17.00 -12.42
C SER A 553 4.38 -16.48 -10.98
N TRP A 554 3.97 -17.27 -9.99
CA TRP A 554 4.36 -17.06 -8.60
C TRP A 554 5.75 -17.67 -8.36
N TYR A 555 6.67 -16.88 -7.82
CA TYR A 555 8.05 -17.26 -7.52
C TYR A 555 8.22 -17.47 -6.01
N ASP A 556 8.77 -18.61 -5.60
CA ASP A 556 8.99 -18.98 -4.20
C ASP A 556 10.28 -18.37 -3.64
N LEU A 557 10.18 -17.51 -2.62
CA LEU A 557 11.36 -16.88 -2.01
C LEU A 557 12.23 -17.84 -1.19
N PHE A 558 11.82 -19.10 -0.95
CA PHE A 558 12.73 -20.12 -0.39
C PHE A 558 13.65 -20.75 -1.44
N LYS A 559 13.30 -20.69 -2.73
CA LYS A 559 14.04 -21.33 -3.82
C LYS A 559 15.02 -20.36 -4.49
N ALA A 560 16.23 -20.82 -4.78
CA ALA A 560 17.29 -19.96 -5.32
C ALA A 560 17.00 -19.54 -6.77
N GLU A 561 16.51 -20.50 -7.57
CA GLU A 561 16.07 -20.34 -8.95
C GLU A 561 14.94 -19.31 -9.08
N ASP A 562 13.91 -19.41 -8.24
CA ASP A 562 12.75 -18.50 -8.23
C ASP A 562 13.13 -17.09 -7.77
N ARG A 563 14.03 -16.94 -6.78
CA ARG A 563 14.60 -15.62 -6.41
C ARG A 563 15.27 -14.95 -7.60
N VAL A 564 16.07 -15.69 -8.35
CA VAL A 564 16.81 -15.14 -9.50
C VAL A 564 15.86 -14.79 -10.64
N ALA A 565 14.85 -15.61 -10.92
CA ALA A 565 13.82 -15.32 -11.92
C ALA A 565 12.98 -14.08 -11.53
N ALA A 566 12.54 -13.99 -10.27
CA ALA A 566 11.86 -12.80 -9.75
C ALA A 566 12.77 -11.56 -9.79
N MET A 567 14.06 -11.70 -9.47
CA MET A 567 15.03 -10.60 -9.54
C MET A 567 15.23 -10.11 -10.98
N GLN A 568 15.37 -11.01 -11.96
CA GLN A 568 15.47 -10.64 -13.38
C GLN A 568 14.25 -9.84 -13.86
N LEU A 569 13.05 -10.23 -13.40
CA LEU A 569 11.82 -9.53 -13.70
C LEU A 569 11.82 -8.12 -13.08
N VAL A 570 12.08 -7.99 -11.78
CA VAL A 570 12.17 -6.69 -11.11
C VAL A 570 13.27 -5.82 -11.71
N TRP A 571 14.40 -6.41 -12.13
CA TRP A 571 15.50 -5.70 -12.80
C TRP A 571 15.08 -5.13 -14.15
N SER A 572 14.40 -5.91 -14.98
CA SER A 572 13.90 -5.47 -16.29
C SER A 572 12.78 -4.44 -16.15
N MET A 573 11.93 -4.60 -15.12
CA MET A 573 10.89 -3.62 -14.77
C MET A 573 11.50 -2.29 -14.34
N MET A 574 12.53 -2.29 -13.48
CA MET A 574 13.22 -1.06 -13.06
C MET A 574 13.99 -0.43 -14.22
N ALA A 575 14.67 -1.22 -15.06
CA ALA A 575 15.34 -0.73 -16.28
C ALA A 575 14.35 -0.03 -17.22
N PHE A 576 13.20 -0.67 -17.49
CA PHE A 576 12.14 -0.06 -18.30
C PHE A 576 11.58 1.22 -17.66
N LEU A 577 11.22 1.20 -16.36
CA LEU A 577 10.60 2.36 -15.69
C LEU A 577 11.54 3.56 -15.51
N MET A 578 12.85 3.32 -15.39
CA MET A 578 13.86 4.35 -15.15
C MET A 578 14.65 4.75 -16.40
N ARG A 579 14.31 4.19 -17.57
CA ARG A 579 14.92 4.53 -18.87
C ARG A 579 14.94 6.05 -19.09
N ASP A 580 16.01 6.53 -19.69
CA ASP A 580 16.04 7.90 -20.23
C ASP A 580 15.04 8.03 -21.40
N VAL A 581 14.32 9.14 -21.47
CA VAL A 581 13.27 9.37 -22.47
C VAL A 581 13.51 10.73 -23.10
N GLU A 582 13.78 10.75 -24.42
CA GLU A 582 14.00 12.00 -25.16
C GLU A 582 12.77 12.90 -25.07
N GLY A 583 12.88 13.97 -24.27
CA GLY A 583 11.78 14.88 -23.95
C GLY A 583 11.63 15.16 -22.44
N GLU A 584 11.99 14.20 -21.57
CA GLU A 584 12.15 14.43 -20.13
C GLU A 584 13.49 15.14 -19.87
N LYS A 585 13.59 16.43 -20.26
CA LYS A 585 14.69 17.26 -19.77
C LYS A 585 14.62 17.32 -18.25
N ALA A 586 15.57 16.68 -17.57
CA ALA A 586 15.86 16.96 -16.17
C ALA A 586 16.02 18.49 -16.02
N GLY A 587 15.20 19.09 -15.15
CA GLY A 587 15.03 20.54 -15.10
C GLY A 587 16.36 21.28 -15.03
N ASP A 588 16.53 22.26 -15.92
CA ASP A 588 17.81 22.94 -16.16
C ASP A 588 18.43 23.44 -14.86
N GLY A 589 19.57 22.83 -14.51
CA GLY A 589 20.36 23.12 -13.33
C GLY A 589 21.63 23.92 -13.65
N GLU A 590 21.57 24.85 -14.62
CA GLU A 590 22.66 25.77 -14.94
C GLU A 590 22.15 26.99 -15.75
N ASP A 591 21.60 27.98 -15.05
CA ASP A 591 21.62 29.38 -15.53
C ASP A 591 23.07 29.90 -15.37
N ASP A 592 23.99 29.39 -16.19
CA ASP A 592 25.36 29.90 -16.25
C ASP A 592 25.35 31.22 -17.04
N VAL A 593 25.13 32.31 -16.31
CA VAL A 593 25.08 33.67 -16.85
C VAL A 593 26.46 34.04 -17.39
N LYS A 594 26.67 33.81 -18.68
CA LYS A 594 27.73 34.46 -19.45
C LYS A 594 27.56 35.97 -19.35
N MET A 595 28.32 36.60 -18.45
CA MET A 595 28.73 37.98 -18.67
C MET A 595 29.55 38.01 -19.96
N THR A 596 28.99 38.67 -20.97
CA THR A 596 29.73 39.12 -22.14
C THR A 596 29.89 40.62 -22.00
N ASP A 597 31.14 41.07 -21.93
CA ASP A 597 31.49 42.48 -21.88
C ASP A 597 31.02 43.21 -23.15
N ALA A 598 30.33 44.35 -22.97
CA ALA A 598 30.20 45.45 -23.92
C ALA A 598 29.66 46.71 -23.22
#